data_AF-A0ABD5M5J6-F1
#
_entry.id   AF-A0ABD5M5J6-F1
#
_cell.length_a   1.000
_cell.length_b   1.000
_cell.length_c   1.000
_cell.angle_alpha   90.00
_cell.angle_beta   90.00
_cell.angle_gamma   90.00
#
_symmetry.space_group_name_H-M   'P 1'
#
loop_
_entity.id
_entity.type
_entity.pdbx_description
1 polymer ?
#
loop_
_entity_poly.entity_id
_entity_poly.type
_entity_poly.pdbx_seq_one_letter_code
_entity_poly.pdbx_strand_id
1 'polypeptide(L)'
;MLGYMRAAGIFASPSTRERFSISLVKAMAADYTVIAAEHLESAASKVIADAGFCVKSTVDAVGERLDAALGGSRPPTAPTDHGKRNDWDAIVEKAEAAYRRAIDGAW
;
A
#
# COMPACT_ATOMS: atom_id res chain seq x y z
N MET A 1 -11.79 -10.68 8.86
CA MET A 1 -10.49 -10.26 8.29
C MET A 1 -9.50 -9.85 9.37
N LEU A 2 -9.84 -8.92 10.26
CA LEU A 2 -9.00 -8.52 11.40
C LEU A 2 -8.55 -9.70 12.31
N GLY A 3 -9.37 -10.74 12.47
CA GLY A 3 -9.03 -11.90 13.30
C GLY A 3 -7.92 -12.82 12.75
N TYR A 4 -7.69 -12.84 11.44
CA TYR A 4 -6.54 -13.57 10.85
C TYR A 4 -5.27 -12.70 10.78
N MET A 5 -5.41 -11.38 10.99
CA MET A 5 -4.36 -10.37 10.89
C MET A 5 -3.53 -10.22 12.18
N ARG A 6 -3.37 -11.28 12.98
CA ARG A 6 -2.53 -11.24 14.20
C ARG A 6 -1.31 -12.16 14.18
N ALA A 7 -1.15 -13.00 13.14
CA ALA A 7 -0.03 -13.93 13.01
C ALA A 7 0.76 -13.80 11.69
N ALA A 8 0.21 -13.11 10.69
CA ALA A 8 0.90 -12.87 9.43
C ALA A 8 1.63 -11.53 9.49
N GLY A 9 2.93 -11.50 9.17
CA GLY A 9 3.71 -10.26 9.00
C GLY A 9 3.76 -9.77 7.55
N ILE A 10 3.05 -10.45 6.63
CA ILE A 10 3.13 -10.24 5.18
C ILE A 10 1.71 -10.23 4.59
N PHE A 11 1.44 -9.27 3.70
CA PHE A 11 0.21 -9.20 2.91
C PHE A 11 0.56 -9.17 1.42
N ALA A 12 0.16 -10.21 0.68
CA ALA A 12 0.39 -10.30 -0.75
C ALA A 12 -0.91 -10.12 -1.54
N SER A 13 -0.88 -9.22 -2.52
CA SER A 13 -1.98 -8.97 -3.46
C SER A 13 -1.45 -8.92 -4.90
N PRO A 14 -1.36 -10.07 -5.59
CA PRO A 14 -0.88 -10.13 -6.96
C PRO A 14 -1.98 -9.74 -7.98
N SER A 15 -2.76 -8.69 -7.71
CA SER A 15 -3.81 -8.23 -8.62
C SER A 15 -3.21 -7.49 -9.82
N THR A 16 -3.61 -7.87 -11.03
CA THR A 16 -3.23 -7.20 -12.28
C THR A 16 -4.12 -5.99 -12.60
N ARG A 17 -5.24 -5.81 -11.91
CA ARG A 17 -6.18 -4.72 -12.17
C ARG A 17 -6.75 -4.19 -10.86
N GLU A 18 -6.25 -3.02 -10.46
CA GLU A 18 -6.58 -2.42 -9.18
C GLU A 18 -6.39 -0.90 -9.26
N ARG A 19 -7.47 -0.14 -9.10
CA ARG A 19 -7.41 1.33 -9.25
C ARG A 19 -6.86 2.03 -8.01
N PHE A 20 -7.17 1.49 -6.82
CA PHE A 20 -6.61 1.92 -5.54
C PHE A 20 -7.03 0.91 -4.47
N SER A 21 -6.09 0.10 -3.96
CA SER A 21 -6.42 -0.88 -2.93
C SER A 21 -6.26 -0.30 -1.54
N ILE A 22 -7.39 0.01 -0.89
CA ILE A 22 -7.40 0.40 0.53
C ILE A 22 -6.83 -0.71 1.43
N SER A 23 -6.85 -1.96 0.97
CA SER A 23 -6.27 -3.10 1.68
C SER A 23 -4.74 -3.00 1.79
N LEU A 24 -4.06 -2.48 0.76
CA LEU A 24 -2.60 -2.25 0.81
C LEU A 24 -2.27 -1.21 1.87
N VAL A 25 -3.03 -0.11 1.91
CA VAL A 25 -2.86 0.94 2.93
C VAL A 25 -3.10 0.42 4.34
N LYS A 26 -4.18 -0.34 4.54
CA LYS A 26 -4.51 -0.95 5.84
C LYS A 26 -3.44 -1.96 6.29
N ALA A 27 -2.91 -2.75 5.36
CA ALA A 27 -1.82 -3.67 5.65
C ALA A 27 -0.55 -2.91 6.08
N MET A 28 -0.15 -1.87 5.35
CA MET A 28 1.01 -1.03 5.72
C MET A 28 0.81 -0.35 7.08
N ALA A 29 -0.38 0.17 7.38
CA ALA A 29 -0.70 0.79 8.67
C ALA A 29 -0.63 -0.20 9.85
N ALA A 30 -0.80 -1.50 9.59
CA ALA A 30 -0.67 -2.56 10.59
C ALA A 30 0.72 -3.23 10.59
N ASP A 31 1.74 -2.57 10.02
CA ASP A 31 3.14 -3.02 9.90
C ASP A 31 3.35 -4.33 9.10
N TYR A 32 2.45 -4.61 8.14
CA TYR A 32 2.65 -5.71 7.22
C TYR A 32 3.68 -5.33 6.16
N THR A 33 4.55 -6.30 5.83
CA THR A 33 5.30 -6.24 4.58
C THR A 33 4.33 -6.49 3.43
N VAL A 34 4.12 -5.48 2.58
CA VAL A 34 3.17 -5.56 1.46
C VAL A 34 3.89 -5.98 0.18
N ILE A 35 3.36 -6.98 -0.50
CA ILE A 35 3.83 -7.44 -1.81
C ILE A 35 2.69 -7.28 -2.81
N ALA A 36 2.92 -6.55 -3.89
CA ALA A 36 1.94 -6.34 -4.94
C ALA A 36 2.49 -6.68 -6.32
N ALA A 37 1.60 -7.04 -7.24
CA ALA A 37 1.97 -7.19 -8.64
C ALA A 37 2.18 -5.82 -9.30
N GLU A 38 3.30 -5.68 -9.98
CA GLU A 38 3.58 -4.61 -10.93
C GLU A 38 2.82 -4.90 -12.22
N HIS A 39 1.85 -4.04 -12.53
CA HIS A 39 1.08 -4.12 -13.76
C HIS A 39 0.61 -2.72 -14.17
N LEU A 40 0.58 -2.43 -15.46
CA LEU A 40 0.24 -1.10 -16.01
C LEU A 40 -1.16 -0.62 -15.56
N GLU A 41 -2.07 -1.56 -15.40
CA GLU A 41 -3.46 -1.34 -14.97
C GLU A 41 -3.64 -1.35 -13.43
N SER A 42 -2.53 -1.38 -12.68
CA SER A 42 -2.53 -1.40 -11.21
C SER A 42 -1.88 -0.13 -10.65
N ALA A 43 -2.59 0.54 -9.75
CA ALA A 43 -2.04 1.66 -8.99
C ALA A 43 -1.18 1.19 -7.80
N ALA A 44 -0.98 -0.12 -7.61
CA ALA A 44 -0.27 -0.65 -6.44
C ALA A 44 1.12 -0.04 -6.24
N SER A 45 1.89 0.16 -7.32
CA SER A 45 3.21 0.81 -7.26
C SER A 45 3.16 2.24 -6.74
N LYS A 46 2.10 2.99 -7.05
CA LYS A 46 1.87 4.34 -6.53
C LYS A 46 1.44 4.33 -5.08
N VAL A 47 0.65 3.33 -4.69
CA VAL A 47 0.14 3.18 -3.32
C VAL A 47 1.24 2.77 -2.36
N ILE A 48 2.07 1.78 -2.72
CA ILE A 48 3.09 1.23 -1.82
C ILE A 48 4.43 1.97 -1.90
N ALA A 49 4.74 2.62 -3.03
CA ALA A 49 6.02 3.29 -3.27
C ALA A 49 7.23 2.40 -2.88
N ASP A 50 8.13 2.91 -2.05
CA ASP A 50 9.29 2.19 -1.50
C ASP A 50 9.02 1.57 -0.11
N ALA A 51 7.77 1.57 0.34
CA ALA A 51 7.33 1.02 1.62
C ALA A 51 6.70 -0.39 1.49
N GLY A 52 6.82 -0.99 0.31
CA GLY A 52 6.43 -2.36 -0.01
C GLY A 52 7.22 -2.86 -1.22
N PHE A 53 6.87 -4.05 -1.71
CA PHE A 53 7.50 -4.66 -2.88
C PHE A 53 6.54 -4.75 -4.05
N CYS A 54 6.88 -4.11 -5.17
CA CYS A 54 6.24 -4.37 -6.47
C CYS A 54 7.09 -5.39 -7.23
N VAL A 55 6.48 -6.49 -7.64
CA VAL A 55 7.13 -7.57 -8.38
C VAL A 55 6.35 -7.92 -9.64
N LYS A 56 7.00 -8.54 -10.62
CA LYS A 56 6.31 -9.04 -11.81
C LYS A 56 5.11 -9.91 -11.41
N SER A 57 4.02 -9.81 -12.16
CA SER A 57 2.80 -10.60 -11.95
C SER A 57 2.96 -12.07 -12.40
N THR A 58 4.04 -12.72 -11.99
CA THR A 58 4.31 -14.15 -12.24
C THR A 58 4.37 -14.90 -10.92
N VAL A 59 4.04 -16.20 -10.95
CA VAL A 59 4.10 -17.06 -9.77
C VAL A 59 5.51 -17.05 -9.17
N ASP A 60 6.54 -17.19 -10.00
CA ASP A 60 7.94 -17.23 -9.55
C ASP A 60 8.35 -15.93 -8.85
N ALA A 61 8.06 -14.76 -9.43
CA ALA A 61 8.46 -13.48 -8.86
C ALA A 61 7.73 -13.17 -7.53
N VAL A 62 6.47 -13.58 -7.42
CA VAL A 62 5.70 -13.47 -6.17
C VAL A 62 6.23 -14.47 -5.13
N GLY A 63 6.53 -15.70 -5.54
CA GLY A 63 7.09 -16.74 -4.68
C GLY A 63 8.45 -16.37 -4.10
N GLU A 64 9.41 -15.98 -4.95
CA GLU A 64 10.73 -15.52 -4.54
C GLU A 64 10.65 -14.35 -3.55
N ARG A 65 9.72 -13.42 -3.78
CA ARG A 65 9.54 -12.28 -2.88
C ARG A 65 8.91 -12.66 -1.56
N LEU A 66 7.96 -13.58 -1.56
CA LEU A 66 7.36 -14.14 -0.34
C LEU A 66 8.42 -14.84 0.50
N ASP A 67 9.24 -15.69 -0.11
CA ASP A 67 10.33 -16.40 0.58
C ASP A 67 11.34 -15.42 1.18
N ALA A 68 11.75 -14.39 0.44
CA ALA A 68 12.64 -13.36 0.95
C ALA A 68 12.03 -12.58 2.13
N ALA A 69 10.75 -12.23 2.06
CA ALA A 69 10.05 -11.52 3.14
C ALA A 69 9.88 -12.42 4.39
N LEU A 70 9.59 -13.71 4.21
CA LEU A 70 9.57 -14.71 5.29
C LEU A 70 10.96 -14.88 5.91
N GLY A 71 12.03 -14.74 5.11
CA GLY A 71 13.42 -14.69 5.55
C GLY A 71 13.83 -13.37 6.23
N GLY A 72 12.91 -12.41 6.39
CA GLY A 72 13.14 -11.15 7.11
C GLY A 72 13.49 -9.96 6.22
N SER A 73 13.45 -10.10 4.89
CA SER A 73 13.62 -8.97 3.99
C SER A 73 12.51 -7.92 4.20
N ARG A 74 12.91 -6.65 4.36
CA ARG A 74 12.02 -5.52 4.61
C ARG A 74 12.20 -4.44 3.54
N PRO A 75 11.15 -3.68 3.20
CA PRO A 75 11.26 -2.56 2.28
C PRO A 75 12.13 -1.42 2.87
N PRO A 76 12.71 -0.55 2.03
CA PRO A 76 13.53 0.59 2.48
C PRO A 76 12.81 1.54 3.45
N THR A 77 11.54 1.82 3.19
CA THR A 77 10.70 2.67 4.05
C THR A 77 9.84 1.79 4.94
N ALA A 78 9.74 2.14 6.22
CA ALA A 78 8.84 1.45 7.14
C ALA A 78 7.38 1.56 6.64
N PRO A 79 6.66 0.43 6.48
CA PRO A 79 5.27 0.44 6.00
C PRO A 79 4.38 1.38 6.81
N THR A 80 4.57 1.44 8.12
CA THR A 80 3.80 2.30 9.02
C THR A 80 4.00 3.79 8.75
N ASP A 81 5.20 4.22 8.41
CA ASP A 81 5.49 5.64 8.18
C ASP A 81 4.92 6.12 6.84
N HIS A 82 4.89 5.25 5.84
CA HIS A 82 4.19 5.53 4.59
C HIS A 82 2.66 5.45 4.74
N GLY A 83 2.17 4.48 5.52
CA GLY A 83 0.75 4.30 5.83
C GLY A 83 0.11 5.54 6.44
N LYS A 84 0.80 6.23 7.37
CA LYS A 84 0.34 7.49 8.00
C LYS A 84 0.02 8.61 7.02
N ARG A 85 0.62 8.60 5.81
CA ARG A 85 0.33 9.62 4.78
C ARG A 85 -1.08 9.51 4.21
N ASN A 86 -1.71 8.35 4.39
CA ASN A 86 -3.07 8.05 3.98
C ASN A 86 -4.02 8.00 5.19
N ASP A 87 -3.65 8.66 6.30
CA ASP A 87 -4.53 8.84 7.44
C ASP A 87 -5.82 9.56 7.01
N TRP A 88 -6.96 9.07 7.49
CA TRP A 88 -8.26 9.57 7.11
C TRP A 88 -8.44 11.03 7.50
N ASP A 89 -7.93 11.42 8.67
CA ASP A 89 -8.00 12.80 9.13
C ASP A 89 -7.24 13.73 8.17
N ALA A 90 -6.02 13.35 7.78
CA ALA A 90 -5.23 14.10 6.81
C ALA A 90 -5.87 14.14 5.40
N ILE A 91 -6.58 13.09 4.99
CA ILE A 91 -7.32 13.07 3.71
C ILE A 91 -8.52 14.03 3.78
N VAL A 92 -9.28 14.01 4.87
CA VAL A 92 -10.44 14.87 5.09
C VAL A 92 -10.01 16.35 5.09
N GLU A 93 -8.94 16.69 5.80
CA GLU A 93 -8.40 18.05 5.83
C GLU A 93 -7.99 18.55 4.43
N LYS A 94 -7.32 17.70 3.64
CA LYS A 94 -6.93 18.05 2.25
C LYS A 94 -8.15 18.25 1.35
N ALA A 95 -9.14 17.38 1.45
CA ALA A 95 -10.37 17.48 0.67
C ALA A 95 -11.14 18.77 1.04
N GLU A 96 -11.30 19.05 2.32
CA GLU A 96 -11.94 20.27 2.81
C GLU A 96 -11.19 21.53 2.34
N ALA A 97 -9.86 21.57 2.48
CA ALA A 97 -9.06 22.70 2.03
C ALA A 97 -9.16 22.94 0.52
N ALA A 98 -9.27 21.88 -0.28
CA ALA A 98 -9.50 22.00 -1.72
C ALA A 98 -10.91 22.57 -2.02
N TYR A 99 -11.95 22.10 -1.32
CA TYR A 99 -13.30 22.64 -1.50
C TYR A 99 -13.41 24.10 -1.07
N ARG A 100 -12.79 24.48 0.06
CA ARG A 100 -12.76 25.88 0.53
C ARG A 100 -12.07 26.79 -0.49
N ARG A 101 -10.88 26.42 -0.99
CA ARG A 101 -10.19 27.19 -2.04
C ARG A 101 -11.03 27.35 -3.31
N ALA A 102 -11.79 26.32 -3.68
CA ALA A 102 -12.70 26.40 -4.82
C ALA A 102 -13.85 27.38 -4.61
N ILE A 103 -14.42 27.41 -3.40
CA ILE A 103 -15.46 28.37 -3.02
C ILE A 103 -14.88 29.79 -2.97
N ASP A 104 -13.66 29.94 -2.42
CA ASP A 104 -12.99 31.24 -2.23
C ASP A 104 -12.36 31.79 -3.53
N GLY A 105 -12.44 31.05 -4.64
CA GLY A 105 -11.89 31.46 -5.94
C GLY A 105 -10.35 31.48 -6.00
N ALA A 106 -9.68 30.83 -5.05
CA ALA A 106 -8.22 30.82 -4.88
C ALA A 106 -7.58 29.54 -5.44
N TRP A 107 -7.90 29.20 -6.69
CA TRP A 107 -7.35 28.04 -7.40
C TRP A 107 -5.88 28.24 -7.81
#